data_AF-A0A524IJT4-F1
#
_entry.id   AF-A0A524IJT4-F1
#
_cell.length_a   1.000
_cell.length_b   1.000
_cell.length_c   1.000
_cell.angle_alpha   90.00
_cell.angle_beta   90.00
_cell.angle_gamma   90.00
#
_symmetry.space_group_name_H-M   'P 1'
#
loop_
_entity.id
_entity.type
_entity.pdbx_description
1 polymer ?
#
loop_
_entity_poly.entity_id
_entity_poly.type
_entity_poly.pdbx_seq_one_letter_code
_entity_poly.pdbx_strand_id
1 'polypeptide(L)'
;MMRTLFVVFTLSLLFHTSVSQAADPNTTKQIQQLQLQVAALQQELRTVRALINVAKDGTLFIRAKKHKQEVTGGNALSTVSADQRTDVGKTQTEMIGLHQTLTVGTNQSTRIGKDMTLTVGQNLAENVAINRTMAAGKQMIITAGARLTLQAGKSFIVLNKNGDITINGKDIFMKGSGPVTIKGSKVTTN
;
A
#
# COMPACT_ATOMS: atom_id res chain seq x y z
N MET A 1 -27.52 20.68 -15.50
CA MET A 1 -27.12 19.43 -16.18
C MET A 1 -28.03 19.10 -17.38
N MET A 2 -29.15 19.81 -17.56
CA MET A 2 -30.06 19.65 -18.71
C MET A 2 -29.74 20.58 -19.91
N ARG A 3 -28.92 21.62 -19.71
CA ARG A 3 -28.62 22.64 -20.74
C ARG A 3 -27.65 22.16 -21.84
N THR A 4 -26.73 21.26 -21.54
CA THR A 4 -25.76 20.75 -22.54
C THR A 4 -26.35 19.65 -23.42
N LEU A 5 -27.34 18.90 -22.93
CA LEU A 5 -28.03 17.86 -23.71
C LEU A 5 -29.06 18.48 -24.68
N PHE A 6 -29.65 19.62 -24.33
CA PHE A 6 -30.61 20.33 -25.17
C PHE A 6 -29.97 21.02 -26.39
N VAL A 7 -28.79 21.63 -26.23
CA VAL A 7 -28.07 22.31 -27.35
C VAL A 7 -27.55 21.31 -28.39
N VAL A 8 -27.20 20.08 -27.98
CA VAL A 8 -26.73 19.02 -28.89
C VAL A 8 -27.88 18.38 -29.67
N PHE A 9 -29.07 18.28 -29.09
CA PHE A 9 -30.25 17.72 -29.75
C PHE A 9 -30.90 18.71 -30.74
N THR A 10 -30.90 20.01 -30.42
CA THR A 10 -31.45 21.04 -31.32
C THR A 10 -30.56 21.28 -32.54
N LEU A 11 -29.24 21.12 -32.43
CA LEU A 11 -28.34 21.27 -33.58
C LEU A 11 -28.49 20.11 -34.59
N SER A 12 -28.72 18.87 -34.14
CA SER A 12 -29.01 17.74 -35.05
C SER A 12 -30.35 17.87 -35.78
N LEU A 13 -31.34 18.55 -35.19
CA LEU A 13 -32.66 18.75 -35.80
C LEU A 13 -32.65 19.89 -36.83
N LEU A 14 -31.80 20.91 -36.66
CA LEU A 14 -31.66 22.01 -37.64
C LEU A 14 -30.95 21.60 -38.94
N PHE A 15 -30.14 20.53 -38.95
CA PHE A 15 -29.44 20.08 -40.17
C PHE A 15 -30.26 19.13 -41.07
N HIS A 16 -31.47 18.71 -40.66
CA HIS A 16 -32.32 17.87 -41.49
C HIS A 16 -33.23 18.67 -42.45
N THR A 17 -33.46 19.97 -42.22
CA THR A 17 -34.43 20.76 -43.00
C THR A 17 -33.80 21.67 -44.06
N SER A 18 -32.49 21.89 -44.08
CA SER A 18 -31.86 22.86 -44.99
C SER A 18 -31.20 22.27 -46.25
N VAL A 19 -31.10 20.95 -46.40
CA VAL A 19 -30.39 20.34 -47.56
C VAL A 19 -31.32 20.14 -48.78
N SER A 20 -32.63 20.41 -48.64
CA SER A 20 -33.62 20.18 -49.70
C SER A 20 -33.83 21.35 -50.67
N GLN A 21 -32.98 22.38 -50.67
CA GLN A 21 -33.04 23.44 -51.69
C GLN A 21 -31.69 23.58 -52.42
N ALA A 22 -31.64 23.02 -53.63
CA ALA A 22 -30.65 23.29 -54.69
C ALA A 22 -29.16 23.01 -54.39
N ALA A 23 -28.83 21.88 -53.76
CA ALA A 23 -27.44 21.42 -53.63
C ALA A 23 -27.07 20.39 -54.71
N ASP A 24 -25.93 20.58 -55.39
CA ASP A 24 -25.30 19.57 -56.27
C ASP A 24 -25.29 18.18 -55.58
N PRO A 25 -25.66 17.08 -56.29
CA PRO A 25 -25.54 15.71 -55.79
C PRO A 25 -24.22 15.39 -55.08
N ASN A 26 -23.12 16.00 -55.52
CA ASN A 26 -21.81 15.84 -54.88
C ASN A 26 -21.80 16.44 -53.46
N THR A 27 -22.32 17.66 -53.30
CA THR A 27 -22.46 18.35 -52.00
C THR A 27 -23.41 17.59 -51.06
N THR A 28 -24.49 17.01 -51.60
CA THR A 28 -25.42 16.18 -50.81
C THR A 28 -24.75 14.95 -50.24
N LYS A 29 -23.94 14.25 -51.05
CA LYS A 29 -23.15 13.09 -50.60
C LYS A 29 -22.14 13.46 -49.52
N GLN A 30 -21.45 14.60 -49.68
CA GLN A 30 -20.50 15.10 -48.68
C GLN A 30 -21.18 15.41 -47.34
N ILE A 31 -22.36 16.04 -47.34
CA ILE A 31 -23.11 16.34 -46.11
C ILE A 31 -23.55 15.05 -45.38
N GLN A 32 -24.07 14.06 -46.12
CA GLN A 32 -24.45 12.76 -45.52
C GLN A 32 -23.25 12.05 -44.90
N GLN A 33 -22.09 12.07 -45.57
CA GLN A 33 -20.86 11.50 -45.04
C GLN A 33 -20.41 12.20 -43.76
N LEU A 34 -20.49 13.53 -43.71
CA LEU A 34 -20.18 14.31 -42.50
C LEU A 34 -21.13 13.98 -41.35
N GLN A 35 -22.44 13.84 -41.61
CA GLN A 35 -23.42 13.45 -40.58
C GLN A 35 -23.10 12.08 -39.99
N LEU A 36 -22.71 11.11 -40.82
CA LEU A 36 -22.32 9.77 -40.37
C LEU A 36 -21.06 9.83 -39.48
N GLN A 37 -20.07 10.62 -39.88
CA GLN A 37 -18.85 10.83 -39.08
C GLN A 37 -19.17 11.50 -37.73
N VAL A 38 -20.03 12.52 -37.71
CA VAL A 38 -20.46 13.18 -36.47
C VAL A 38 -21.19 12.19 -35.55
N ALA A 39 -22.06 11.34 -36.07
CA ALA A 39 -22.75 10.32 -35.28
C ALA A 39 -21.77 9.31 -34.65
N ALA A 40 -20.76 8.87 -35.41
CA ALA A 40 -19.71 7.98 -34.92
C ALA A 40 -18.88 8.62 -33.80
N LEU A 41 -18.40 9.86 -33.99
CA LEU A 41 -17.63 10.59 -32.98
C LEU A 41 -18.44 10.85 -31.71
N GLN A 42 -19.73 11.15 -31.84
CA GLN A 42 -20.62 11.28 -30.69
C GLN A 42 -20.76 9.98 -29.91
N GLN A 43 -20.75 8.82 -30.59
CA GLN A 43 -20.77 7.51 -29.95
C GLN A 43 -19.45 7.19 -29.23
N GLU A 44 -18.32 7.51 -29.83
CA GLU A 44 -17.01 7.38 -29.18
C GLU A 44 -16.92 8.26 -27.94
N LEU A 45 -17.37 9.52 -28.02
CA LEU A 45 -17.40 10.43 -26.89
C LEU A 45 -18.32 9.93 -25.76
N ARG A 46 -19.48 9.35 -26.09
CA ARG A 46 -20.34 8.68 -25.10
C ARG A 46 -19.60 7.55 -24.40
N THR A 47 -18.88 6.74 -25.16
CA THR A 47 -18.09 5.62 -24.63
C THR A 47 -16.98 6.11 -23.70
N VAL A 48 -16.20 7.13 -24.11
CA VAL A 48 -15.12 7.71 -23.29
C VAL A 48 -15.68 8.32 -22.01
N ARG A 49 -16.77 9.10 -22.07
CA ARG A 49 -17.41 9.70 -20.90
C ARG A 49 -17.96 8.68 -19.90
N ALA A 50 -18.33 7.49 -20.36
CA ALA A 50 -18.76 6.41 -19.48
C ALA A 50 -17.59 5.80 -18.69
N LEU A 51 -16.37 5.84 -19.23
CA LEU A 51 -15.16 5.33 -18.59
C LEU A 51 -14.48 6.40 -17.74
N ILE A 52 -14.43 7.64 -18.24
CA ILE A 52 -13.73 8.77 -17.63
C ILE A 52 -14.71 9.93 -17.48
N ASN A 53 -14.99 10.32 -16.24
CA ASN A 53 -15.90 11.44 -15.95
C ASN A 53 -15.31 12.34 -14.87
N VAL A 54 -15.27 13.66 -15.13
CA VAL A 54 -14.96 14.68 -14.12
C VAL A 54 -16.28 15.23 -13.59
N ALA A 55 -16.51 15.09 -12.29
CA ALA A 55 -17.69 15.64 -11.62
C ALA A 55 -17.59 17.17 -11.47
N LYS A 56 -18.69 17.81 -11.06
CA LYS A 56 -18.76 19.28 -10.95
C LYS A 56 -17.82 19.85 -9.90
N ASP A 57 -17.48 19.04 -8.89
CA ASP A 57 -16.51 19.37 -7.84
C ASP A 57 -15.06 19.13 -8.28
N GLY A 58 -14.83 18.71 -9.53
CA GLY A 58 -13.51 18.40 -10.06
C GLY A 58 -13.06 16.94 -9.85
N THR A 59 -13.87 16.10 -9.19
CA THR A 59 -13.50 14.70 -8.93
C THR A 59 -13.42 13.92 -10.24
N LEU A 60 -12.25 13.34 -10.52
CA LEU A 60 -12.05 12.42 -11.64
C LEU A 60 -12.46 10.99 -11.26
N PHE A 61 -13.38 10.42 -12.04
CA PHE A 61 -13.75 9.02 -11.96
C PHE A 61 -13.18 8.27 -13.16
N ILE A 62 -12.43 7.20 -12.90
CA ILE A 62 -12.01 6.22 -13.90
C ILE A 62 -12.69 4.89 -13.56
N ARG A 63 -13.54 4.39 -14.45
CA ARG A 63 -14.29 3.14 -14.25
C ARG A 63 -13.89 2.11 -15.30
N ALA A 64 -13.23 1.05 -14.86
CA ALA A 64 -13.01 -0.13 -15.68
C ALA A 64 -14.16 -1.13 -15.49
N LYS A 65 -14.71 -1.68 -16.58
CA LYS A 65 -15.81 -2.66 -16.52
C LYS A 65 -15.38 -4.04 -15.99
N LYS A 66 -14.08 -4.36 -16.04
CA LYS A 66 -13.53 -5.65 -15.64
C LYS A 66 -12.26 -5.49 -14.78
N HIS A 67 -11.18 -4.99 -15.37
CA HIS A 67 -9.88 -4.82 -14.72
C HIS A 67 -9.23 -3.49 -15.12
N LYS A 68 -8.42 -2.91 -14.22
CA LYS A 68 -7.52 -1.79 -14.48
C LYS A 68 -6.09 -2.31 -14.45
N GLN A 69 -5.28 -1.95 -15.45
CA GLN A 69 -3.85 -2.22 -15.49
C GLN A 69 -3.12 -0.93 -15.85
N GLU A 70 -2.05 -0.63 -15.12
CA GLU A 70 -1.19 0.52 -15.35
C GLU A 70 0.23 0.02 -15.53
N VAL A 71 0.87 0.40 -16.65
CA VAL A 71 2.25 0.01 -16.97
C VAL A 71 3.01 1.29 -17.29
N THR A 72 4.13 1.50 -16.59
CA THR A 72 5.05 2.61 -16.84
C THR A 72 6.37 2.03 -17.28
N GLY A 73 6.85 2.38 -18.47
CA GLY A 73 8.12 1.88 -19.00
C GLY A 73 9.37 2.50 -18.37
N GLY A 74 9.21 3.60 -17.64
CA GLY A 74 10.28 4.31 -16.93
C GLY A 74 9.87 4.62 -15.49
N ASN A 75 10.18 5.84 -15.03
CA ASN A 75 9.92 6.27 -13.67
C ASN A 75 8.46 6.69 -13.46
N ALA A 76 7.92 6.42 -12.28
CA ALA A 76 6.62 6.93 -11.83
C ALA A 76 6.80 7.75 -10.54
N LEU A 77 6.22 8.95 -10.49
CA LEU A 77 6.16 9.81 -9.31
C LEU A 77 4.69 10.11 -9.02
N SER A 78 4.29 9.95 -7.76
CA SER A 78 2.96 10.34 -7.28
C SER A 78 3.13 11.28 -6.09
N THR A 79 2.49 12.44 -6.16
CA THR A 79 2.49 13.44 -5.09
C THR A 79 1.06 13.71 -4.68
N VAL A 80 0.79 13.59 -3.37
CA VAL A 80 -0.49 13.90 -2.76
C VAL A 80 -0.22 14.97 -1.70
N SER A 81 -0.79 16.15 -1.87
CA SER A 81 -0.52 17.30 -0.99
C SER A 81 -1.29 17.29 0.32
N ALA A 82 -2.29 16.41 0.43
CA ALA A 82 -3.12 16.22 1.61
C ALA A 82 -3.16 14.72 1.94
N ASP A 83 -4.34 14.15 2.11
CA ASP A 83 -4.50 12.77 2.56
C ASP A 83 -4.58 11.76 1.40
N GLN A 84 -3.96 10.60 1.60
CA GLN A 84 -4.12 9.43 0.74
C GLN A 84 -4.78 8.30 1.53
N ARG A 85 -5.87 7.75 0.98
CA ARG A 85 -6.51 6.53 1.48
C ARG A 85 -6.54 5.47 0.40
N THR A 86 -6.05 4.29 0.73
CA THR A 86 -6.16 3.09 -0.12
C THR A 86 -7.07 2.10 0.57
N ASP A 87 -8.13 1.67 -0.11
CA ASP A 87 -9.04 0.64 0.38
C ASP A 87 -9.00 -0.55 -0.57
N VAL A 88 -8.70 -1.73 -0.03
CA VAL A 88 -8.54 -2.97 -0.79
C VAL A 88 -9.49 -4.01 -0.22
N GLY A 89 -10.53 -4.35 -0.97
CA GLY A 89 -11.59 -5.24 -0.49
C GLY A 89 -11.17 -6.72 -0.32
N LYS A 90 -10.00 -7.12 -0.82
CA LYS A 90 -9.48 -8.49 -0.71
C LYS A 90 -7.99 -8.52 -0.40
N THR A 91 -7.14 -8.61 -1.42
CA THR A 91 -5.71 -8.87 -1.28
C THR A 91 -4.90 -7.75 -1.90
N GLN A 92 -3.87 -7.30 -1.19
CA GLN A 92 -2.83 -6.43 -1.71
C GLN A 92 -1.51 -7.21 -1.74
N THR A 93 -0.81 -7.14 -2.87
CA THR A 93 0.54 -7.70 -3.03
C THR A 93 1.42 -6.59 -3.58
N GLU A 94 2.57 -6.39 -2.93
CA GLU A 94 3.56 -5.40 -3.33
C GLU A 94 4.88 -6.14 -3.58
N MET A 95 5.49 -5.90 -4.74
CA MET A 95 6.77 -6.49 -5.11
C MET A 95 7.73 -5.36 -5.48
N ILE A 96 8.84 -5.29 -4.77
CA ILE A 96 9.91 -4.32 -4.99
C ILE A 96 11.15 -5.11 -5.42
N GLY A 97 11.70 -4.80 -6.59
CA GLY A 97 12.82 -5.55 -7.16
C GLY A 97 14.17 -5.29 -6.49
N LEU A 98 14.37 -4.11 -5.87
CA LEU A 98 15.65 -3.70 -5.29
C LEU A 98 15.49 -3.19 -3.85
N HIS A 99 14.98 -1.96 -3.67
CA HIS A 99 14.95 -1.28 -2.37
C HIS A 99 13.62 -0.57 -2.12
N GLN A 100 13.09 -0.70 -0.91
CA GLN A 100 11.96 0.07 -0.40
C GLN A 100 12.43 0.93 0.78
N THR A 101 12.06 2.20 0.79
CA THR A 101 12.31 3.12 1.91
C THR A 101 10.98 3.75 2.30
N LEU A 102 10.68 3.72 3.60
CA LEU A 102 9.51 4.35 4.18
C LEU A 102 9.97 5.37 5.24
N THR A 103 9.60 6.63 5.04
CA THR A 103 9.82 7.70 6.01
C THR A 103 8.48 8.23 6.46
N VAL A 104 8.24 8.21 7.78
CA VAL A 104 7.00 8.69 8.40
C VAL A 104 7.35 9.83 9.33
N GLY A 105 6.73 11.00 9.14
CA GLY A 105 7.08 12.21 9.88
C GLY A 105 6.60 12.23 11.34
N THR A 106 5.55 11.47 11.67
CA THR A 106 4.97 11.45 13.01
C THR A 106 4.81 10.02 13.54
N ASN A 107 3.75 9.32 13.15
CA ASN A 107 3.40 8.02 13.72
C ASN A 107 3.09 6.99 12.64
N GLN A 108 3.61 5.77 12.83
CA GLN A 108 3.23 4.59 12.06
C GLN A 108 2.50 3.60 12.99
N SER A 109 1.30 3.18 12.60
CA SER A 109 0.53 2.15 13.30
C SER A 109 0.22 1.00 12.36
N THR A 110 0.34 -0.22 12.85
CA THR A 110 0.04 -1.44 12.08
C THR A 110 -0.78 -2.37 12.93
N ARG A 111 -1.97 -2.75 12.42
CA ARG A 111 -2.88 -3.69 13.08
C ARG A 111 -3.07 -4.90 12.17
N ILE A 112 -2.71 -6.07 12.67
CA ILE A 112 -2.87 -7.34 11.97
C ILE A 112 -3.95 -8.16 12.67
N GLY A 113 -4.92 -8.66 11.91
CA GLY A 113 -6.08 -9.38 12.47
C GLY A 113 -5.82 -10.85 12.79
N LYS A 114 -4.81 -11.46 12.15
CA LYS A 114 -4.41 -12.86 12.35
C LYS A 114 -2.90 -12.93 12.56
N ASP A 115 -2.15 -13.28 11.52
CA ASP A 115 -0.73 -13.62 11.62
C ASP A 115 0.15 -12.59 10.89
N MET A 116 1.33 -12.33 11.44
CA MET A 116 2.41 -11.56 10.80
C MET A 116 3.65 -12.47 10.71
N THR A 117 4.22 -12.57 9.51
CA THR A 117 5.51 -13.25 9.28
C THR A 117 6.48 -12.25 8.67
N LEU A 118 7.68 -12.17 9.24
CA LEU A 118 8.78 -11.35 8.73
C LEU A 118 10.00 -12.25 8.49
N THR A 119 10.44 -12.33 7.23
CA THR A 119 11.65 -13.05 6.85
C THR A 119 12.67 -12.05 6.32
N VAL A 120 13.86 -12.07 6.90
CA VAL A 120 14.98 -11.21 6.51
C VAL A 120 16.15 -12.09 6.10
N GLY A 121 16.67 -11.90 4.89
CA GLY A 121 17.72 -12.78 4.33
C GLY A 121 19.11 -12.57 4.95
N GLN A 122 19.35 -11.40 5.56
CA GLN A 122 20.62 -11.07 6.21
C GLN A 122 20.36 -10.45 7.59
N ASN A 123 20.43 -9.13 7.72
CA ASN A 123 20.42 -8.44 9.00
C ASN A 123 19.11 -7.69 9.24
N LEU A 124 18.57 -7.79 10.46
CA LEU A 124 17.53 -6.92 10.98
C LEU A 124 18.12 -6.05 12.08
N ALA A 125 18.03 -4.73 11.93
CA ALA A 125 18.46 -3.75 12.92
C ALA A 125 17.29 -2.84 13.30
N GLU A 126 17.05 -2.70 14.60
CA GLU A 126 15.99 -1.84 15.14
C GLU A 126 16.61 -0.89 16.17
N ASN A 127 16.56 0.42 15.90
CA ASN A 127 17.04 1.45 16.81
C ASN A 127 15.84 2.23 17.36
N VAL A 128 15.67 2.20 18.69
CA VAL A 128 14.56 2.85 19.38
C VAL A 128 15.13 3.84 20.39
N ALA A 129 14.78 5.12 20.25
CA ALA A 129 15.39 6.19 21.04
C ALA A 129 14.99 6.20 22.52
N ILE A 130 13.75 5.77 22.81
CA ILE A 130 13.18 5.86 24.16
C ILE A 130 12.87 4.46 24.70
N ASN A 131 11.76 3.86 24.30
CA ASN A 131 11.30 2.59 24.87
C ASN A 131 10.83 1.60 23.78
N ARG A 132 11.26 0.34 23.92
CA ARG A 132 10.70 -0.80 23.18
C ARG A 132 9.97 -1.73 24.15
N THR A 133 8.71 -2.01 23.88
CA THR A 133 7.89 -2.95 24.67
C THR A 133 7.52 -4.15 23.80
N MET A 134 7.71 -5.36 24.33
CA MET A 134 7.31 -6.60 23.68
C MET A 134 6.48 -7.42 24.65
N ALA A 135 5.29 -7.86 24.24
CA ALA A 135 4.39 -8.65 25.04
C ALA A 135 3.76 -9.76 24.20
N ALA A 136 3.64 -10.95 24.77
CA ALA A 136 2.96 -12.08 24.17
C ALA A 136 1.96 -12.66 25.18
N GLY A 137 0.73 -12.93 24.74
CA GLY A 137 -0.32 -13.42 25.64
C GLY A 137 -0.15 -14.88 26.09
N LYS A 138 0.77 -15.64 25.46
CA LYS A 138 1.03 -17.05 25.79
C LYS A 138 2.52 -17.34 25.97
N GLN A 139 3.32 -17.17 24.91
CA GLN A 139 4.74 -17.48 24.93
C GLN A 139 5.54 -16.50 24.06
N MET A 140 6.78 -16.25 24.47
CA MET A 140 7.79 -15.56 23.68
C MET A 140 9.01 -16.49 23.57
N ILE A 141 9.41 -16.82 22.35
CA ILE A 141 10.56 -17.68 22.07
C ILE A 141 11.59 -16.84 21.31
N ILE A 142 12.82 -16.76 21.84
CA ILE A 142 13.95 -16.08 21.22
C ILE A 142 15.06 -17.11 21.05
N THR A 143 15.40 -17.43 19.80
CA THR A 143 16.41 -18.44 19.45
C THR A 143 17.53 -17.78 18.68
N ALA A 144 18.77 -18.08 19.04
CA ALA A 144 19.96 -17.67 18.31
C ALA A 144 20.84 -18.89 18.01
N GLY A 145 21.39 -18.98 16.80
CA GLY A 145 22.20 -20.13 16.38
C GLY A 145 23.60 -20.18 16.99
N ALA A 146 24.14 -19.03 17.42
CA ALA A 146 25.50 -18.92 17.95
C ALA A 146 25.54 -18.35 19.37
N ARG A 147 24.92 -17.18 19.57
CA ARG A 147 24.95 -16.45 20.83
C ARG A 147 23.70 -15.58 20.98
N LEU A 148 23.10 -15.58 22.17
CA LEU A 148 22.08 -14.63 22.57
C LEU A 148 22.64 -13.76 23.71
N THR A 149 22.54 -12.44 23.62
CA THR A 149 23.00 -11.50 24.64
C THR A 149 21.87 -10.55 25.03
N LEU A 150 21.57 -10.46 26.32
CA LEU A 150 20.67 -9.49 26.92
C LEU A 150 21.53 -8.56 27.78
N GLN A 151 21.61 -7.27 27.46
CA GLN A 151 22.58 -6.37 28.09
C GLN A 151 21.97 -5.02 28.46
N ALA A 152 22.35 -4.52 29.63
CA ALA A 152 22.08 -3.16 30.10
C ALA A 152 23.34 -2.60 30.76
N GLY A 153 24.03 -1.68 30.08
CA GLY A 153 25.32 -1.16 30.53
C GLY A 153 26.34 -2.30 30.73
N LYS A 154 26.87 -2.44 31.96
CA LYS A 154 27.85 -3.49 32.33
C LYS A 154 27.19 -4.83 32.69
N SER A 155 25.88 -4.87 32.94
CA SER A 155 25.18 -6.09 33.32
C SER A 155 24.70 -6.84 32.07
N PHE A 156 24.86 -8.15 32.04
CA PHE A 156 24.42 -8.97 30.92
C PHE A 156 24.08 -10.42 31.28
N ILE A 157 23.25 -11.03 30.43
CA ILE A 157 23.04 -12.47 30.34
C ILE A 157 23.45 -12.91 28.94
N VAL A 158 24.24 -13.97 28.85
CA VAL A 158 24.74 -14.53 27.59
C VAL A 158 24.48 -16.02 27.55
N LEU A 159 23.88 -16.50 26.45
CA LEU A 159 23.76 -17.91 26.11
C LEU A 159 24.65 -18.19 24.90
N ASN A 160 25.49 -19.23 24.98
CA ASN A 160 26.38 -19.62 23.88
C ASN A 160 25.99 -20.98 23.30
N LYS A 161 26.35 -21.22 22.04
CA LYS A 161 26.10 -22.49 21.32
C LYS A 161 26.63 -23.74 22.03
N ASN A 162 27.70 -23.62 22.81
CA ASN A 162 28.29 -24.72 23.58
C ASN A 162 27.49 -25.08 24.85
N GLY A 163 26.41 -24.35 25.17
CA GLY A 163 25.58 -24.55 26.35
C GLY A 163 25.96 -23.66 27.53
N ASP A 164 27.07 -22.91 27.46
CA ASP A 164 27.48 -22.03 28.55
C ASP A 164 26.50 -20.86 28.70
N ILE A 165 26.12 -20.60 29.94
CA ILE A 165 25.33 -19.45 30.35
C ILE A 165 26.16 -18.59 31.28
N THR A 166 26.30 -17.30 30.96
CA THR A 166 26.97 -16.32 31.81
C THR A 166 25.97 -15.26 32.27
N ILE A 167 25.94 -15.01 33.58
CA ILE A 167 25.16 -13.94 34.20
C ILE A 167 26.16 -13.04 34.93
N ASN A 168 26.24 -11.77 34.53
CA ASN A 168 27.15 -10.80 35.12
C ASN A 168 26.41 -9.52 35.56
N GLY A 169 26.75 -9.04 36.74
CA GLY A 169 26.25 -7.80 37.32
C GLY A 169 27.03 -7.46 38.60
N LYS A 170 26.91 -6.22 39.08
CA LYS A 170 27.53 -5.79 40.35
C LYS A 170 26.97 -6.61 41.52
N ASP A 171 25.65 -6.67 41.61
CA ASP A 171 24.90 -7.41 42.62
C ASP A 171 23.89 -8.33 41.89
N ILE A 172 23.77 -9.59 42.33
CA ILE A 172 22.80 -10.55 41.79
C ILE A 172 21.89 -11.00 42.94
N PHE A 173 20.67 -10.48 42.98
CA PHE A 173 19.67 -10.86 43.99
C PHE A 173 18.81 -12.03 43.49
N MET A 174 18.84 -13.16 44.20
CA MET A 174 18.01 -14.33 43.90
C MET A 174 16.94 -14.51 44.98
N LYS A 175 15.67 -14.28 44.64
CA LYS A 175 14.53 -14.41 45.57
C LYS A 175 13.45 -15.28 44.94
N GLY A 176 13.14 -16.41 45.57
CA GLY A 176 11.96 -17.24 45.27
C GLY A 176 10.88 -17.05 46.34
N SER A 177 9.60 -17.15 45.95
CA SER A 177 8.51 -17.33 46.92
C SER A 177 8.46 -18.77 47.47
N GLY A 178 8.99 -19.72 46.71
CA GLY A 178 9.32 -21.08 47.15
C GLY A 178 10.83 -21.32 47.21
N PRO A 179 11.28 -22.58 47.37
CA PRO A 179 12.69 -22.92 47.46
C PRO A 179 13.49 -22.55 46.20
N VAL A 180 14.65 -21.91 46.39
CA VAL A 180 15.66 -21.74 45.34
C VAL A 180 16.59 -22.95 45.40
N THR A 181 16.56 -23.81 44.37
CA THR A 181 17.41 -25.02 44.30
C THR A 181 18.55 -24.81 43.29
N ILE A 182 19.79 -24.94 43.75
CA ILE A 182 20.99 -24.89 42.90
C ILE A 182 21.65 -26.26 42.94
N LYS A 183 21.80 -26.91 41.78
CA LYS A 183 22.45 -28.22 41.63
C LYS A 183 23.47 -28.15 40.52
N GLY A 184 24.65 -28.69 40.78
CA GLY A 184 25.71 -28.91 39.81
C GLY A 184 26.61 -30.02 40.33
N SER A 185 27.37 -30.67 39.45
CA SER A 185 28.38 -31.65 39.88
C SER A 185 29.40 -31.02 40.84
N LYS A 186 29.62 -29.71 40.72
CA LYS A 186 30.39 -28.87 41.65
C LYS A 186 29.77 -27.47 41.72
N VAL A 187 29.60 -26.94 42.92
CA VAL A 187 29.25 -25.53 43.18
C VAL A 187 30.40 -24.92 43.97
N THR A 188 30.91 -23.78 43.50
CA THR A 188 32.03 -23.08 44.15
C THR A 188 31.56 -21.69 44.58
N THR A 189 31.88 -21.32 45.81
CA THR A 189 31.67 -19.98 46.37
C THR A 189 33.01 -19.48 46.90
N ASN A 190 33.31 -18.20 46.70
CA ASN A 190 34.54 -17.56 47.16
C ASN A 190 34.25 -16.47 48.20
#